data_AF-A0A1B3WEH7-F1
#
_entry.id   AF-A0A1B3WEH7-F1
#
_cell.length_a   1.000
_cell.length_b   1.000
_cell.length_c   1.000
_cell.angle_alpha   90.00
_cell.angle_beta   90.00
_cell.angle_gamma   90.00
#
_symmetry.space_group_name_H-M   'P 1'
#
loop_
_entity.id
_entity.type
_entity.pdbx_description
1 polymer ?
#
loop_
_entity_poly.entity_id
_entity_poly.type
_entity_poly.pdbx_seq_one_letter_code
_entity_poly.pdbx_strand_id
1 'polypeptide(L)'
;MFGIDSNSIQIERAKNWCKNIEAANGVDIEIKKKICNKIAKQLIWIFIFSMIFEMAALFLFIPDTTFEVFNNISNLINNVDRSRPSGNYKGLALLGIILWMPFVIVPIAITFFWRKKILKEEFQKLKSSMDYMPNYLLDSIFWDFNQELELNREVFNNQVWNYQVYIKRSSKEWKPQKIVLNSTAFYCVYEAFIYDSKKLFANEMIVEVIEDYGQEGILVEICAFIKSDNGECFTMSEILMKLHQQVHGKDLGDSIYFEGLEKADSMKDFPVYYLRCGS
;
A
#
# COMPACT_ATOMS: atom_id res chain seq x y z
N MET A 1 -0.19 -13.18 39.72
CA MET A 1 -0.48 -13.72 38.37
C MET A 1 -0.11 -12.62 37.38
N PHE A 2 1.08 -12.70 36.79
CA PHE A 2 1.60 -11.66 35.91
C PHE A 2 0.72 -11.58 34.66
N GLY A 3 -0.06 -10.51 34.53
CA GLY A 3 -0.81 -10.21 33.32
C GLY A 3 0.19 -9.88 32.22
N ILE A 4 0.51 -10.84 31.38
CA ILE A 4 1.32 -10.59 30.20
C ILE A 4 0.49 -9.68 29.29
N ASP A 5 0.93 -8.44 29.11
CA ASP A 5 0.29 -7.48 28.24
C ASP A 5 0.22 -8.05 26.81
N SER A 6 -0.99 -8.32 26.32
CA SER A 6 -1.22 -8.83 24.96
C SER A 6 -0.53 -7.95 23.90
N ASN A 7 -0.39 -6.66 24.18
CA ASN A 7 0.28 -5.72 23.31
C ASN A 7 1.79 -5.98 23.22
N SER A 8 2.44 -6.31 24.34
CA SER A 8 3.88 -6.60 24.39
C SER A 8 4.22 -7.89 23.63
N ILE A 9 3.38 -8.93 23.75
CA ILE A 9 3.50 -10.18 22.98
C ILE A 9 3.43 -9.90 21.47
N GLN A 10 2.49 -9.04 21.05
CA GLN A 10 2.33 -8.71 19.64
C GLN A 10 3.51 -7.90 19.08
N ILE A 11 4.07 -6.98 19.89
CA ILE A 11 5.28 -6.22 19.55
C ILE A 11 6.47 -7.16 19.38
N GLU A 12 6.68 -8.06 20.34
CA GLU A 12 7.79 -9.01 20.31
C GLU A 12 7.68 -9.96 19.11
N ARG A 13 6.50 -10.50 18.84
CA ARG A 13 6.21 -11.30 17.66
C ARG A 13 6.53 -10.54 16.37
N ALA A 14 6.09 -9.29 16.25
CA ALA A 14 6.34 -8.47 15.07
C ALA A 14 7.84 -8.24 14.84
N LYS A 15 8.60 -7.92 15.90
CA LYS A 15 10.07 -7.77 15.83
C LYS A 15 10.73 -9.07 15.36
N ASN A 16 10.38 -10.20 15.96
CA ASN A 16 10.97 -11.49 15.64
C ASN A 16 10.64 -11.95 14.21
N TRP A 17 9.41 -11.79 13.76
CA TRP A 17 8.99 -12.21 12.42
C TRP A 17 9.57 -11.32 11.31
N CYS A 18 9.79 -10.04 11.60
CA CYS A 18 10.32 -9.08 10.62
C CYS A 18 11.86 -9.02 10.56
N LYS A 19 12.59 -9.61 11.52
CA LYS A 19 14.06 -9.49 11.66
C LYS A 19 14.85 -9.82 10.38
N ASN A 20 14.36 -10.75 9.55
CA ASN A 20 15.04 -11.23 8.34
C ASN A 20 14.28 -10.87 7.04
N ILE A 21 13.48 -9.80 7.06
CA ILE A 21 12.67 -9.36 5.92
C ILE A 21 13.11 -7.95 5.53
N GLU A 22 13.91 -7.83 4.47
CA GLU A 22 14.40 -6.53 3.98
C GLU A 22 13.28 -5.53 3.68
N ALA A 23 12.16 -6.01 3.11
CA ALA A 23 10.99 -5.18 2.81
C ALA A 23 10.28 -4.61 4.06
N ALA A 24 10.59 -5.12 5.26
CA ALA A 24 10.04 -4.61 6.52
C ALA A 24 10.95 -3.54 7.17
N ASN A 25 12.14 -3.29 6.63
CA ASN A 25 13.04 -2.26 7.16
C ASN A 25 12.44 -0.86 6.91
N GLY A 26 12.57 0.04 7.88
CA GLY A 26 12.00 1.40 7.82
C GLY A 26 10.49 1.50 8.10
N VAL A 27 9.74 0.39 8.13
CA VAL A 27 8.29 0.41 8.43
C VAL A 27 8.02 0.55 9.93
N ASP A 28 7.04 1.37 10.29
CA ASP A 28 6.60 1.60 11.67
C ASP A 28 6.13 0.31 12.39
N ILE A 29 6.34 0.27 13.71
CA ILE A 29 6.05 -0.91 14.54
C ILE A 29 4.55 -1.22 14.64
N GLU A 30 3.67 -0.23 14.59
CA GLU A 30 2.22 -0.43 14.61
C GLU A 30 1.72 -1.12 13.35
N ILE A 31 2.26 -0.71 12.19
CA ILE A 31 1.94 -1.32 10.89
C ILE A 31 2.44 -2.77 10.87
N LYS A 32 3.68 -3.01 11.33
CA LYS A 32 4.25 -4.36 11.48
C LYS A 32 3.36 -5.26 12.34
N LYS A 33 2.83 -4.75 13.46
CA LYS A 33 1.90 -5.50 14.34
C LYS A 33 0.61 -5.87 13.63
N LYS A 34 -0.04 -4.91 12.95
CA LYS A 34 -1.30 -5.14 12.22
C LYS A 34 -1.14 -6.24 11.16
N ILE A 35 -0.07 -6.16 10.36
CA ILE A 35 0.27 -7.16 9.33
C ILE A 35 0.54 -8.53 9.96
N CYS A 36 1.41 -8.60 10.97
CA CYS A 36 1.73 -9.87 11.63
C CYS A 36 0.49 -10.51 12.29
N ASN A 37 -0.44 -9.71 12.82
CA ASN A 37 -1.66 -10.23 13.44
C ASN A 37 -2.65 -10.79 12.39
N LYS A 38 -2.78 -10.11 11.24
CA LYS A 38 -3.56 -10.61 10.10
C LYS A 38 -3.01 -11.95 9.61
N ILE A 39 -1.69 -12.02 9.41
CA ILE A 39 -1.01 -13.23 8.92
C ILE A 39 -1.10 -14.36 9.94
N ALA A 40 -0.95 -14.08 11.24
CA ALA A 40 -1.10 -15.09 12.28
C ALA A 40 -2.47 -15.79 12.20
N LYS A 41 -3.56 -15.04 11.97
CA LYS A 41 -4.90 -15.62 11.78
C LYS A 41 -4.99 -16.48 10.50
N GLN A 42 -4.36 -16.05 9.40
CA GLN A 42 -4.32 -16.83 8.16
C GLN A 42 -3.54 -18.14 8.33
N LEU A 43 -2.42 -18.11 9.06
CA LEU A 43 -1.60 -19.30 9.31
C LEU A 43 -2.33 -20.35 10.16
N ILE A 44 -3.23 -19.95 11.07
CA ILE A 44 -4.07 -20.88 11.83
C ILE A 44 -4.95 -21.69 10.87
N TRP A 45 -5.58 -21.04 9.89
CA TRP A 45 -6.40 -21.73 8.90
C TRP A 45 -5.55 -22.64 8.02
N ILE A 46 -4.40 -22.18 7.54
CA ILE A 46 -3.47 -23.00 6.75
C ILE A 46 -3.05 -24.25 7.52
N PHE A 47 -2.75 -24.10 8.81
CA PHE A 47 -2.40 -25.22 9.68
C PHE A 47 -3.56 -26.24 9.78
N ILE A 48 -4.78 -25.78 10.05
CA ILE A 48 -5.96 -26.64 10.18
C ILE A 48 -6.24 -27.38 8.87
N PHE A 49 -6.23 -26.68 7.74
CA PHE A 49 -6.47 -27.30 6.43
C PHE A 49 -5.37 -28.29 6.04
N SER A 50 -4.10 -27.99 6.36
CA SER A 50 -2.99 -28.93 6.15
C SER A 50 -3.19 -30.21 6.96
N MET A 51 -3.57 -30.09 8.23
CA MET A 51 -3.81 -31.24 9.10
C MET A 51 -4.98 -32.10 8.59
N ILE A 52 -6.09 -31.47 8.18
CA ILE A 52 -7.24 -32.20 7.61
C ILE A 52 -6.84 -32.91 6.32
N PHE A 53 -6.08 -32.23 5.45
CA PHE A 53 -5.64 -32.79 4.18
C PHE A 53 -4.72 -34.01 4.39
N GLU A 54 -3.77 -33.93 5.31
CA GLU A 54 -2.89 -35.05 5.66
C GLU A 54 -3.68 -36.24 6.20
N MET A 55 -4.63 -36.00 7.11
CA MET A 55 -5.50 -37.06 7.63
C MET A 55 -6.35 -37.70 6.52
N ALA A 56 -6.96 -36.89 5.64
CA ALA A 56 -7.74 -37.40 4.53
C ALA A 56 -6.89 -38.21 3.53
N ALA A 57 -5.67 -37.75 3.24
CA ALA A 57 -4.74 -38.44 2.35
C ALA A 57 -4.35 -39.82 2.90
N LEU A 58 -4.05 -39.94 4.20
CA LEU A 58 -3.74 -41.22 4.82
C LEU A 58 -4.91 -42.21 4.69
N PHE A 59 -6.13 -41.75 4.97
CA PHE A 59 -7.33 -42.58 4.84
C PHE A 59 -7.66 -42.97 3.40
N LEU A 60 -7.39 -42.11 2.41
CA LEU A 60 -7.72 -42.39 1.01
C LEU A 60 -6.68 -43.27 0.31
N PHE A 61 -5.40 -43.02 0.54
CA PHE A 61 -4.32 -43.68 -0.19
C PHE A 61 -3.83 -44.97 0.47
N ILE A 62 -3.95 -45.09 1.80
CA ILE A 62 -3.44 -46.25 2.54
C ILE A 62 -4.37 -46.62 3.72
N PRO A 63 -5.65 -46.96 3.47
CA PRO A 63 -6.65 -47.15 4.52
C PRO A 63 -6.30 -48.29 5.48
N ASP A 64 -5.87 -49.43 4.98
CA ASP A 64 -5.58 -50.63 5.79
C ASP A 64 -4.40 -50.39 6.74
N THR A 65 -3.30 -49.84 6.22
CA THR A 65 -2.13 -49.49 7.04
C THR A 65 -2.44 -48.37 8.01
N THR A 66 -3.25 -47.38 7.61
CA THR A 66 -3.66 -46.28 8.50
C THR A 66 -4.46 -46.82 9.68
N PHE A 67 -5.45 -47.69 9.42
CA PHE A 67 -6.23 -48.34 10.48
C PHE A 67 -5.35 -49.20 11.39
N GLU A 68 -4.42 -49.97 10.83
CA GLU A 68 -3.47 -50.78 11.61
C GLU A 68 -2.57 -49.92 12.50
N VAL A 69 -2.03 -48.82 11.98
CA VAL A 69 -1.20 -47.86 12.75
C VAL A 69 -2.02 -47.27 13.91
N PHE A 70 -3.25 -46.80 13.66
CA PHE A 70 -4.11 -46.26 14.73
C PHE A 70 -4.50 -47.30 15.77
N ASN A 71 -4.76 -48.55 15.34
CA ASN A 71 -5.10 -49.64 16.24
C ASN A 71 -3.89 -50.05 17.11
N ASN A 72 -2.69 -50.15 16.51
CA ASN A 72 -1.45 -50.43 17.22
C ASN A 72 -1.11 -49.33 18.24
N ILE A 73 -1.28 -48.06 17.86
CA ILE A 73 -1.13 -46.94 18.78
C ILE A 73 -2.13 -47.05 19.95
N SER A 74 -3.40 -47.35 19.66
CA SER A 74 -4.45 -47.50 20.69
C SER A 74 -4.17 -48.65 21.64
N ASN A 75 -3.74 -49.80 21.12
CA ASN A 75 -3.36 -50.96 21.93
C ASN A 75 -2.15 -50.67 22.82
N LEU A 76 -1.15 -49.96 22.30
CA LEU A 76 0.01 -49.54 23.08
C LEU A 76 -0.38 -48.60 24.22
N ILE A 77 -1.22 -47.59 23.95
CA ILE A 77 -1.74 -46.67 24.96
C ILE A 77 -2.53 -47.44 26.03
N ASN A 78 -3.41 -48.36 25.62
CA ASN A 78 -4.23 -49.16 26.53
C ASN A 78 -3.39 -50.11 27.40
N ASN A 79 -2.35 -50.71 26.83
CA ASN A 79 -1.46 -51.61 27.58
C ASN A 79 -0.64 -50.83 28.62
N VAL A 80 -0.19 -49.62 28.29
CA VAL A 80 0.51 -48.73 29.23
C VAL A 80 -0.43 -48.24 30.33
N ASP A 81 -1.68 -47.90 30.00
CA ASP A 81 -2.67 -47.46 30.99
C ASP A 81 -3.01 -48.56 31.99
N ARG A 82 -3.23 -49.79 31.53
CA ARG A 82 -3.48 -50.98 32.38
C ARG A 82 -2.32 -51.31 33.31
N SER A 83 -1.09 -51.02 32.88
CA SER A 83 0.12 -51.31 33.65
C SER A 83 0.46 -50.20 34.65
N ARG A 84 -0.36 -49.15 34.75
CA ARG A 84 -0.03 -47.93 35.50
C ARG A 84 -0.62 -47.91 36.92
N PRO A 85 0.14 -47.42 37.93
CA PRO A 85 -0.44 -47.02 39.21
C PRO A 85 -1.41 -45.83 39.07
N SER A 86 -2.49 -45.87 39.85
CA SER A 86 -3.48 -44.79 39.99
C SER A 86 -2.79 -43.44 40.27
N GLY A 87 -3.08 -42.40 39.46
CA GLY A 87 -2.61 -41.01 39.70
C GLY A 87 -1.72 -40.34 38.64
N ASN A 88 -0.89 -41.06 37.88
CA ASN A 88 0.09 -40.46 36.94
C ASN A 88 -0.38 -40.22 35.48
N TYR A 89 -1.48 -39.48 35.28
CA TYR A 89 -2.06 -39.18 33.94
C TYR A 89 -1.15 -38.38 33.00
N LYS A 90 -0.18 -37.66 33.57
CA LYS A 90 0.78 -36.84 32.82
C LYS A 90 1.68 -37.67 31.89
N GLY A 91 2.07 -38.88 32.30
CA GLY A 91 2.92 -39.76 31.50
C GLY A 91 2.20 -40.34 30.28
N LEU A 92 0.94 -40.72 30.44
CA LEU A 92 0.10 -41.23 29.35
C LEU A 92 -0.17 -40.14 28.30
N ALA A 93 -0.44 -38.91 28.76
CA ALA A 93 -0.62 -37.75 27.87
C ALA A 93 0.65 -37.45 27.06
N LEU A 94 1.84 -37.53 27.68
CA LEU A 94 3.12 -37.30 27.00
C LEU A 94 3.37 -38.34 25.89
N LEU A 95 3.07 -39.62 26.18
CA LEU A 95 3.17 -40.72 25.22
C LEU A 95 2.25 -40.49 24.01
N GLY A 96 1.02 -40.07 24.25
CA GLY A 96 0.09 -39.68 23.19
C GLY A 96 0.67 -38.56 22.31
N ILE A 97 1.17 -37.47 22.92
CA ILE A 97 1.76 -36.35 22.16
C ILE A 97 2.91 -36.83 21.28
N ILE A 98 3.83 -37.63 21.81
CA ILE A 98 5.01 -38.13 21.08
C ILE A 98 4.59 -38.96 19.86
N LEU A 99 3.58 -39.82 19.99
CA LEU A 99 3.11 -40.66 18.90
C LEU A 99 2.43 -39.86 17.79
N TRP A 100 1.80 -38.72 18.13
CA TRP A 100 1.15 -37.82 17.16
C TRP A 100 2.09 -36.77 16.55
N MET A 101 3.29 -36.54 17.12
CA MET A 101 4.25 -35.53 16.64
C MET A 101 4.58 -35.63 15.14
N PRO A 102 4.79 -36.83 14.53
CA PRO A 102 5.10 -36.93 13.10
C PRO A 102 4.05 -36.26 12.19
N PHE A 103 2.76 -36.34 12.56
CA PHE A 103 1.66 -35.74 11.81
C PHE A 103 1.48 -34.24 12.05
N VAL A 104 2.09 -33.69 13.12
CA VAL A 104 2.03 -32.26 13.44
C VAL A 104 3.23 -31.50 12.87
N ILE A 105 4.36 -32.19 12.64
CA ILE A 105 5.57 -31.57 12.09
C ILE A 105 5.36 -31.05 10.67
N VAL A 106 4.65 -31.78 9.82
CA VAL A 106 4.43 -31.39 8.41
C VAL A 106 3.58 -30.10 8.30
N PRO A 107 2.42 -29.97 8.99
CA PRO A 107 1.65 -28.73 9.01
C PRO A 107 2.44 -27.55 9.58
N ILE A 108 3.26 -27.77 10.62
CA ILE A 108 4.12 -26.72 11.18
C ILE A 108 5.15 -26.26 10.14
N ALA A 109 5.84 -27.19 9.46
CA ALA A 109 6.82 -26.84 8.44
C ALA A 109 6.17 -26.04 7.30
N ILE A 110 4.99 -26.47 6.82
CA ILE A 110 4.20 -25.75 5.83
C ILE A 110 3.90 -24.33 6.32
N THR A 111 3.34 -24.15 7.51
CA THR A 111 3.05 -22.80 8.03
C THR A 111 4.29 -21.92 8.12
N PHE A 112 5.47 -22.48 8.45
CA PHE A 112 6.72 -21.73 8.51
C PHE A 112 7.15 -21.18 7.14
N PHE A 113 7.14 -22.02 6.09
CA PHE A 113 7.47 -21.62 4.73
C PHE A 113 6.48 -20.58 4.19
N TRP A 114 5.18 -20.84 4.39
CA TRP A 114 4.11 -19.96 3.93
C TRP A 114 4.12 -18.62 4.68
N ARG A 115 4.39 -18.62 5.99
CA ARG A 115 4.58 -17.39 6.77
C ARG A 115 5.64 -16.49 6.15
N LYS A 116 6.82 -17.04 5.83
CA LYS A 116 7.92 -16.25 5.25
C LYS A 116 7.52 -15.65 3.91
N LYS A 117 6.84 -16.44 3.06
CA LYS A 117 6.34 -16.00 1.75
C LYS A 117 5.29 -14.88 1.88
N ILE A 118 4.24 -15.09 2.67
CA ILE A 118 3.15 -14.11 2.83
C ILE A 118 3.66 -12.81 3.46
N LEU A 119 4.53 -12.88 4.47
CA LEU A 119 5.12 -11.67 5.04
C LEU A 119 5.92 -10.89 3.98
N LYS A 120 6.75 -11.57 3.18
CA LYS A 120 7.51 -10.92 2.10
C LYS A 120 6.56 -10.23 1.11
N GLU A 121 5.51 -10.92 0.68
CA GLU A 121 4.52 -10.36 -0.26
C GLU A 121 3.76 -9.17 0.33
N GLU A 122 3.28 -9.22 1.57
CA GLU A 122 2.54 -8.12 2.20
C GLU A 122 3.44 -6.90 2.44
N PHE A 123 4.69 -7.10 2.85
CA PHE A 123 5.64 -5.99 2.98
C PHE A 123 6.09 -5.45 1.62
N GLN A 124 6.23 -6.29 0.59
CA GLN A 124 6.49 -5.83 -0.77
C GLN A 124 5.30 -5.06 -1.35
N LYS A 125 4.06 -5.50 -1.09
CA LYS A 125 2.85 -4.76 -1.47
C LYS A 125 2.78 -3.42 -0.74
N LEU A 126 3.08 -3.41 0.55
CA LEU A 126 3.13 -2.18 1.34
C LEU A 126 4.19 -1.23 0.76
N LYS A 127 5.42 -1.69 0.58
CA LYS A 127 6.50 -0.89 0.01
C LYS A 127 6.15 -0.41 -1.40
N SER A 128 5.61 -1.28 -2.25
CA SER A 128 5.17 -0.90 -3.58
C SER A 128 4.02 0.09 -3.55
N SER A 129 3.13 0.04 -2.55
CA SER A 129 2.05 1.02 -2.38
C SER A 129 2.56 2.35 -1.83
N MET A 130 3.64 2.31 -1.04
CA MET A 130 4.33 3.51 -0.54
C MET A 130 5.16 4.17 -1.64
N ASP A 131 5.80 3.37 -2.50
CA ASP A 131 6.58 3.77 -3.68
C ASP A 131 5.68 3.93 -4.94
N TYR A 132 4.36 3.72 -4.82
CA TYR A 132 3.43 3.79 -5.95
C TYR A 132 3.26 5.23 -6.39
N MET A 133 3.93 5.57 -7.50
CA MET A 133 3.66 6.78 -8.25
C MET A 133 2.62 6.42 -9.32
N PRO A 134 1.33 6.80 -9.14
CA PRO A 134 0.29 6.46 -10.10
C PRO A 134 0.64 7.03 -11.48
N ASN A 135 0.30 6.29 -12.54
CA ASN A 135 0.48 6.77 -13.91
C ASN A 135 -0.41 7.98 -14.21
N TYR A 136 -1.54 8.11 -13.52
CA TYR A 136 -2.47 9.22 -13.66
C TYR A 136 -2.88 9.76 -12.29
N LEU A 137 -2.86 11.07 -12.12
CA LEU A 137 -3.41 11.76 -10.95
C LEU A 137 -4.57 12.63 -11.39
N LEU A 138 -5.65 12.62 -10.59
CA LEU A 138 -6.80 13.51 -10.79
C LEU A 138 -7.48 13.44 -12.18
N ASP A 139 -7.26 12.38 -12.98
CA ASP A 139 -7.87 12.15 -14.32
C ASP A 139 -9.42 12.19 -14.33
N SER A 140 -10.04 12.04 -13.16
CA SER A 140 -11.48 12.16 -12.99
C SER A 140 -11.94 13.52 -12.45
N ILE A 141 -11.08 14.54 -12.42
CA ILE A 141 -11.38 15.87 -11.90
C ILE A 141 -11.21 16.90 -13.03
N PHE A 142 -12.24 17.70 -13.25
CA PHE A 142 -12.21 18.79 -14.23
C PHE A 142 -12.05 20.13 -13.51
N TRP A 143 -11.23 21.04 -14.02
CA TRP A 143 -11.11 22.35 -13.39
C TRP A 143 -10.74 23.43 -14.40
N ASP A 144 -11.31 24.62 -14.23
CA ASP A 144 -11.03 25.78 -15.09
C ASP A 144 -10.01 26.70 -14.39
N PHE A 145 -8.84 26.84 -15.00
CA PHE A 145 -7.77 27.68 -14.45
C PHE A 145 -8.00 29.18 -14.63
N ASN A 146 -9.02 29.60 -15.39
CA ASN A 146 -9.38 31.02 -15.53
C ASN A 146 -10.16 31.57 -14.34
N GLN A 147 -10.56 30.72 -13.39
CA GLN A 147 -11.20 31.20 -12.16
C GLN A 147 -10.23 32.06 -11.33
N GLU A 148 -10.78 32.97 -10.52
CA GLU A 148 -9.97 33.81 -9.64
C GLU A 148 -9.16 32.96 -8.65
N LEU A 149 -7.95 33.43 -8.32
CA LEU A 149 -7.11 32.80 -7.31
C LEU A 149 -7.79 32.85 -5.94
N GLU A 150 -8.05 31.67 -5.39
CA GLU A 150 -8.53 31.51 -4.03
C GLU A 150 -7.42 30.95 -3.14
N LEU A 151 -7.09 31.69 -2.07
CA LEU A 151 -6.07 31.29 -1.11
C LEU A 151 -6.67 30.46 0.03
N ASN A 152 -7.97 30.57 0.27
CA ASN A 152 -8.66 29.79 1.28
C ASN A 152 -9.01 28.39 0.74
N ARG A 153 -8.37 27.37 1.32
CA ARG A 153 -8.57 25.96 0.94
C ARG A 153 -10.02 25.49 1.03
N GLU A 154 -10.81 25.95 2.00
CA GLU A 154 -12.22 25.56 2.13
C GLU A 154 -13.07 26.15 1.01
N VAL A 155 -12.85 27.44 0.71
CA VAL A 155 -13.55 28.13 -0.39
C VAL A 155 -13.19 27.50 -1.73
N PHE A 156 -11.90 27.27 -1.97
CA PHE A 156 -11.40 26.57 -3.16
C PHE A 156 -12.06 25.19 -3.33
N ASN A 157 -12.09 24.38 -2.27
CA ASN A 157 -12.71 23.06 -2.34
C ASN A 157 -14.20 23.11 -2.67
N ASN A 158 -14.93 24.12 -2.19
CA ASN A 158 -16.34 24.33 -2.50
C ASN A 158 -16.53 24.75 -3.96
N GLN A 159 -15.66 25.60 -4.51
CA GLN A 159 -15.68 25.97 -5.93
C GLN A 159 -15.42 24.76 -6.81
N VAL A 160 -14.39 23.95 -6.51
CA VAL A 160 -14.10 22.69 -7.23
C VAL A 160 -15.30 21.75 -7.18
N TRP A 161 -15.92 21.62 -6.00
CA TRP A 161 -17.12 20.80 -5.84
C TRP A 161 -18.28 21.29 -6.74
N ASN A 162 -18.57 22.59 -6.72
CA ASN A 162 -19.62 23.19 -7.55
C ASN A 162 -19.34 22.98 -9.05
N TYR A 163 -18.09 23.13 -9.44
CA TYR A 163 -17.66 22.93 -10.82
C TYR A 163 -17.79 21.46 -11.27
N GLN A 164 -17.43 20.49 -10.40
CA GLN A 164 -17.69 19.06 -10.69
C GLN A 164 -19.18 18.79 -10.90
N VAL A 165 -20.04 19.36 -10.06
CA VAL A 165 -21.50 19.19 -10.20
C VAL A 165 -22.02 19.83 -11.49
N TYR A 166 -21.48 20.98 -11.87
CA TYR A 166 -21.84 21.66 -13.11
C TYR A 166 -21.48 20.83 -14.35
N ILE A 167 -20.24 20.36 -14.46
CA ILE A 167 -19.74 19.62 -15.63
C ILE A 167 -20.22 18.16 -15.65
N LYS A 168 -20.06 17.43 -14.53
CA LYS A 168 -20.32 15.97 -14.47
C LYS A 168 -21.67 15.59 -13.89
N ARG A 169 -22.46 16.55 -13.38
CA ARG A 169 -23.69 16.28 -12.59
C ARG A 169 -23.42 15.41 -11.35
N SER A 170 -22.17 15.34 -10.89
CA SER A 170 -21.72 14.52 -9.76
C SER A 170 -20.38 15.03 -9.24
N SER A 171 -20.22 15.02 -7.92
CA SER A 171 -18.96 15.35 -7.23
C SER A 171 -18.37 14.17 -6.46
N LYS A 172 -18.85 12.95 -6.71
CA LYS A 172 -18.43 11.73 -5.98
C LYS A 172 -16.92 11.46 -6.01
N GLU A 173 -16.26 11.88 -7.09
CA GLU A 173 -14.82 11.69 -7.29
C GLU A 173 -13.98 12.73 -6.53
N TRP A 174 -14.55 13.90 -6.23
CA TRP A 174 -13.84 14.93 -5.49
C TRP A 174 -13.78 14.59 -3.99
N LYS A 175 -12.60 14.16 -3.56
CA LYS A 175 -12.31 13.81 -2.16
C LYS A 175 -11.11 14.63 -1.69
N PRO A 176 -11.33 15.87 -1.23
CA PRO A 176 -10.25 16.84 -0.96
C PRO A 176 -9.09 16.29 -0.12
N GLN A 177 -9.41 15.51 0.91
CA GLN A 177 -8.45 14.97 1.89
C GLN A 177 -7.86 13.61 1.49
N LYS A 178 -8.23 13.05 0.33
CA LYS A 178 -7.69 11.78 -0.15
C LYS A 178 -6.23 12.01 -0.53
N ILE A 179 -5.32 11.27 0.10
CA ILE A 179 -3.92 11.20 -0.31
C ILE A 179 -3.85 10.54 -1.68
N VAL A 180 -3.25 11.21 -2.65
CA VAL A 180 -3.12 10.72 -4.04
C VAL A 180 -1.68 10.51 -4.49
N LEU A 181 -0.72 11.15 -3.82
CA LEU A 181 0.70 10.99 -4.13
C LEU A 181 1.49 10.91 -2.82
N ASN A 182 2.16 9.78 -2.60
CA ASN A 182 2.99 9.57 -1.42
C ASN A 182 4.44 10.00 -1.69
N SER A 183 4.63 11.31 -1.87
CA SER A 183 5.91 11.94 -2.17
C SER A 183 6.02 13.29 -1.46
N THR A 184 7.22 13.69 -1.08
CA THR A 184 7.48 15.00 -0.46
C THR A 184 7.52 16.14 -1.49
N ALA A 185 7.77 15.80 -2.76
CA ALA A 185 7.72 16.72 -3.89
C ALA A 185 7.46 15.97 -5.21
N PHE A 186 7.07 16.72 -6.24
CA PHE A 186 7.01 16.23 -7.62
C PHE A 186 7.35 17.36 -8.60
N TYR A 187 7.71 16.97 -9.82
CA TYR A 187 7.86 17.90 -10.94
C TYR A 187 6.57 17.91 -11.76
N CYS A 188 6.01 19.09 -12.00
CA CYS A 188 4.90 19.30 -12.92
C CYS A 188 5.43 19.91 -14.21
N VAL A 189 5.16 19.29 -15.35
CA VAL A 189 5.56 19.78 -16.67
C VAL A 189 4.32 20.24 -17.43
N TYR A 190 4.36 21.43 -18.02
CA TYR A 190 3.24 21.99 -18.78
C TYR A 190 3.73 23.00 -19.81
N GLU A 191 2.91 23.22 -20.83
CA GLU A 191 3.18 24.18 -21.90
C GLU A 191 2.54 25.53 -21.57
N ALA A 192 3.25 26.62 -21.85
CA ALA A 192 2.71 27.97 -21.72
C ALA A 192 3.42 28.95 -22.67
N PHE A 193 2.68 29.96 -23.11
CA PHE A 193 3.22 31.13 -23.77
C PHE A 193 3.84 32.09 -22.76
N ILE A 194 5.10 32.46 -23.01
CA ILE A 194 5.85 33.44 -22.23
C ILE A 194 6.21 34.62 -23.12
N TYR A 195 5.87 35.81 -22.63
CA TYR A 195 6.23 37.09 -23.26
C TYR A 195 7.40 37.79 -22.55
N ASP A 196 7.66 37.43 -21.30
CA ASP A 196 8.78 37.91 -20.50
C ASP A 196 9.22 36.81 -19.54
N SER A 197 10.49 36.39 -19.65
CA SER A 197 11.13 35.41 -18.77
C SER A 197 11.01 35.74 -17.27
N LYS A 198 10.79 37.02 -16.90
CA LYS A 198 10.55 37.44 -15.51
C LYS A 198 9.22 36.95 -14.93
N LYS A 199 8.32 36.41 -15.75
CA LYS A 199 7.05 35.81 -15.29
C LYS A 199 7.22 34.39 -14.75
N LEU A 200 8.41 33.80 -14.85
CA LEU A 200 8.70 32.50 -14.26
C LEU A 200 8.78 32.59 -12.74
N PHE A 201 8.16 31.65 -12.05
CA PHE A 201 8.33 31.48 -10.62
C PHE A 201 9.71 30.90 -10.30
N ALA A 202 10.21 31.14 -9.08
CA ALA A 202 11.52 30.65 -8.65
C ALA A 202 11.63 29.11 -8.60
N ASN A 203 10.49 28.40 -8.59
CA ASN A 203 10.43 26.94 -8.65
C ASN A 203 10.27 26.41 -10.08
N GLU A 204 10.28 27.26 -11.09
CA GLU A 204 10.14 26.90 -12.50
C GLU A 204 11.47 26.96 -13.23
N MET A 205 11.62 26.09 -14.22
CA MET A 205 12.65 26.16 -15.24
C MET A 205 12.05 25.86 -16.60
N ILE A 206 12.55 26.53 -17.64
CA ILE A 206 12.23 26.18 -19.02
C ILE A 206 13.01 24.91 -19.36
N VAL A 207 12.30 23.85 -19.77
CA VAL A 207 12.88 22.59 -20.22
C VAL A 207 13.23 22.69 -21.70
N GLU A 208 12.29 23.19 -22.49
CA GLU A 208 12.40 23.28 -23.94
C GLU A 208 11.67 24.52 -24.47
N VAL A 209 12.22 25.14 -25.51
CA VAL A 209 11.51 26.16 -26.30
C VAL A 209 10.89 25.44 -27.48
N ILE A 210 9.56 25.38 -27.50
CA ILE A 210 8.80 24.64 -28.52
C ILE A 210 8.75 25.48 -29.79
N GLU A 211 8.27 26.72 -29.68
CA GLU A 211 8.15 27.65 -30.80
C GLU A 211 8.47 29.09 -30.36
N ASP A 212 9.10 29.87 -31.23
CA ASP A 212 9.45 31.27 -31.01
C ASP A 212 8.77 32.16 -32.06
N TYR A 213 7.79 32.95 -31.61
CA TYR A 213 7.03 33.89 -32.45
C TYR A 213 7.60 35.31 -32.39
N GLY A 214 8.81 35.48 -31.87
CA GLY A 214 9.50 36.76 -31.74
C GLY A 214 8.79 37.71 -30.77
N GLN A 215 8.18 38.78 -31.28
CA GLN A 215 7.51 39.79 -30.44
C GLN A 215 6.16 39.31 -29.90
N GLU A 216 5.59 38.25 -30.46
CA GLU A 216 4.33 37.64 -30.02
C GLU A 216 4.54 36.61 -28.90
N GLY A 217 5.78 36.45 -28.41
CA GLY A 217 6.12 35.54 -27.32
C GLY A 217 6.69 34.21 -27.80
N ILE A 218 7.05 33.38 -26.82
CA ILE A 218 7.61 32.05 -27.04
C ILE A 218 6.73 31.01 -26.36
N LEU A 219 6.41 29.93 -27.07
CA LEU A 219 5.78 28.75 -26.50
C LEU A 219 6.89 27.87 -25.91
N VAL A 220 6.78 27.57 -24.63
CA VAL A 220 7.80 26.81 -23.91
C VAL A 220 7.18 25.70 -23.07
N GLU A 221 7.96 24.65 -22.88
CA GLU A 221 7.69 23.62 -21.88
C GLU A 221 8.35 24.05 -20.56
N ILE A 222 7.53 24.21 -19.52
CA ILE A 222 7.96 24.62 -18.18
C ILE A 222 7.90 23.41 -17.25
N CYS A 223 8.95 23.21 -16.47
CA CYS A 223 8.97 22.27 -15.36
C CYS A 223 8.97 23.03 -14.02
N ALA A 224 7.91 22.83 -13.23
CA ALA A 224 7.76 23.39 -11.90
C ALA A 224 8.03 22.33 -10.82
N PHE A 225 8.88 22.66 -9.85
CA PHE A 225 9.11 21.84 -8.67
C PHE A 225 8.10 22.17 -7.57
N ILE A 226 7.24 21.22 -7.22
CA ILE A 226 6.15 21.40 -6.27
C ILE A 226 6.40 20.56 -5.02
N LYS A 227 6.41 21.21 -3.84
CA LYS A 227 6.61 20.57 -2.53
C LYS A 227 5.30 20.39 -1.79
N SER A 228 5.19 19.31 -1.01
CA SER A 228 4.04 19.08 -0.14
C SER A 228 4.08 19.99 1.07
N ASP A 229 2.91 20.39 1.55
CA ASP A 229 2.76 21.27 2.70
C ASP A 229 3.17 20.58 4.00
N ASN A 230 2.89 19.27 4.12
CA ASN A 230 3.24 18.47 5.29
C ASN A 230 4.64 17.85 5.21
N GLY A 231 5.34 17.99 4.08
CA GLY A 231 6.65 17.39 3.85
C GLY A 231 6.64 15.86 3.68
N GLU A 232 5.47 15.22 3.53
CA GLU A 232 5.34 13.76 3.44
C GLU A 232 4.55 13.30 2.21
N CYS A 233 3.38 13.88 1.93
CA CYS A 233 2.48 13.42 0.88
C CYS A 233 1.54 14.53 0.39
N PHE A 234 0.88 14.30 -0.74
CA PHE A 234 -0.09 15.25 -1.30
C PHE A 234 -1.52 14.71 -1.27
N THR A 235 -2.44 15.61 -0.92
CA THR A 235 -3.89 15.40 -1.05
C THR A 235 -4.43 15.89 -2.40
N MET A 236 -5.63 15.45 -2.81
CA MET A 236 -6.28 15.93 -4.04
C MET A 236 -6.43 17.45 -4.06
N SER A 237 -6.89 18.02 -2.94
CA SER A 237 -7.08 19.46 -2.77
C SER A 237 -5.79 20.22 -2.96
N GLU A 238 -4.72 19.73 -2.33
CA GLU A 238 -3.42 20.37 -2.36
C GLU A 238 -2.79 20.37 -3.75
N ILE A 239 -2.80 19.23 -4.47
CA ILE A 239 -2.28 19.18 -5.84
C ILE A 239 -3.02 20.19 -6.71
N LEU A 240 -4.36 20.13 -6.75
CA LEU A 240 -5.13 20.98 -7.66
C LEU A 240 -4.97 22.47 -7.33
N MET A 241 -4.94 22.83 -6.04
CA MET A 241 -4.76 24.22 -5.61
C MET A 241 -3.37 24.75 -5.97
N LYS A 242 -2.31 23.94 -5.77
CA LYS A 242 -0.94 24.33 -6.15
C LYS A 242 -0.80 24.44 -7.66
N LEU A 243 -1.41 23.54 -8.44
CA LEU A 243 -1.43 23.64 -9.89
C LEU A 243 -2.14 24.91 -10.36
N HIS A 244 -3.31 25.22 -9.79
CA HIS A 244 -4.02 26.47 -10.09
C HIS A 244 -3.09 27.67 -9.83
N GLN A 245 -2.46 27.73 -8.67
CA GLN A 245 -1.50 28.80 -8.33
C GLN A 245 -0.31 28.86 -9.31
N GLN A 246 0.18 27.71 -9.76
CA GLN A 246 1.32 27.60 -10.67
C GLN A 246 1.02 28.18 -12.05
N VAL A 247 -0.18 27.89 -12.59
CA VAL A 247 -0.56 28.32 -13.94
C VAL A 247 -1.31 29.64 -13.98
N HIS A 248 -1.78 30.15 -12.84
CA HIS A 248 -2.56 31.38 -12.81
C HIS A 248 -1.78 32.57 -13.41
N GLY A 249 -2.44 33.32 -14.29
CA GLY A 249 -1.86 34.46 -14.99
C GLY A 249 -0.85 34.10 -16.09
N LYS A 250 -0.65 32.81 -16.36
CA LYS A 250 0.07 32.32 -17.54
C LYS A 250 -0.90 32.04 -18.68
N ASP A 251 -0.41 32.16 -19.90
CA ASP A 251 -1.16 31.87 -21.10
C ASP A 251 -0.91 30.40 -21.49
N LEU A 252 -1.92 29.56 -21.32
CA LEU A 252 -1.86 28.14 -21.69
C LEU A 252 -2.36 27.90 -23.13
N GLY A 253 -2.61 28.96 -23.90
CA GLY A 253 -3.27 28.87 -25.20
C GLY A 253 -4.68 28.30 -25.10
N ASP A 254 -5.03 27.39 -26.01
CA ASP A 254 -6.34 26.73 -26.03
C ASP A 254 -6.52 25.68 -24.90
N SER A 255 -5.47 25.39 -24.14
CA SER A 255 -5.43 24.39 -23.07
C SER A 255 -5.95 24.94 -21.73
N ILE A 256 -7.24 25.30 -21.69
CA ILE A 256 -7.84 26.03 -20.55
C ILE A 256 -8.42 25.14 -19.44
N TYR A 257 -8.75 23.87 -19.75
CA TYR A 257 -9.40 22.98 -18.79
C TYR A 257 -8.45 21.89 -18.29
N PHE A 258 -8.24 21.83 -16.98
CA PHE A 258 -7.55 20.71 -16.35
C PHE A 258 -8.32 19.40 -16.53
N GLU A 259 -7.63 18.38 -17.06
CA GLU A 259 -8.16 17.01 -17.22
C GLU A 259 -7.39 15.96 -16.42
N GLY A 260 -6.34 16.36 -15.69
CA GLY A 260 -5.53 15.45 -14.88
C GLY A 260 -4.04 15.68 -15.04
N LEU A 261 -3.28 14.77 -14.45
CA LEU A 261 -1.85 14.65 -14.65
C LEU A 261 -1.51 13.26 -15.16
N GLU A 262 -0.59 13.18 -16.11
CA GLU A 262 -0.04 11.94 -16.65
C GLU A 262 1.43 11.81 -16.28
N LYS A 263 1.85 10.62 -15.85
CA LYS A 263 3.22 10.37 -15.43
C LYS A 263 4.16 10.43 -16.63
N ALA A 264 5.22 11.23 -16.49
CA ALA A 264 6.30 11.34 -17.46
C ALA A 264 7.49 10.46 -17.07
N ASP A 265 8.50 10.40 -17.94
CA ASP A 265 9.78 9.79 -17.62
C ASP A 265 10.40 10.46 -16.38
N SER A 266 10.78 9.64 -15.41
CA SER A 266 11.20 10.11 -14.10
C SER A 266 12.59 10.76 -14.15
N MET A 267 12.71 11.98 -13.63
CA MET A 267 14.00 12.45 -13.09
C MET A 267 14.35 11.62 -11.84
N LYS A 268 15.65 11.44 -11.56
CA LYS A 268 16.15 10.45 -10.56
C LYS A 268 15.59 10.60 -9.15
N ASP A 269 15.13 11.80 -8.77
CA ASP A 269 14.87 12.14 -7.36
C ASP A 269 13.38 12.26 -7.00
N PHE A 270 12.53 12.66 -7.94
CA PHE A 270 11.09 12.88 -7.71
C PHE A 270 10.23 12.48 -8.92
N PRO A 271 8.97 12.08 -8.71
CA PRO A 271 8.07 11.76 -9.81
C PRO A 271 7.84 13.00 -10.68
N VAL A 272 7.71 12.78 -11.98
CA VAL A 272 7.44 13.81 -12.99
C VAL A 272 6.05 13.54 -13.57
N TYR A 273 5.27 14.60 -13.69
CA TYR A 273 3.90 14.56 -14.19
C TYR A 273 3.69 15.67 -15.22
N TYR A 274 3.16 15.31 -16.38
CA TYR A 274 2.64 16.24 -17.38
C TYR A 274 1.24 16.71 -17.00
N LEU A 275 1.02 18.03 -17.03
CA LEU A 275 -0.29 18.65 -16.91
C LEU A 275 -1.08 18.38 -18.18
N ARG A 276 -2.19 17.66 -18.04
CA ARG A 276 -3.11 17.46 -19.15
C ARG A 276 -4.19 18.51 -19.10
N CYS A 277 -4.26 19.27 -20.17
CA CYS A 277 -5.33 20.22 -20.40
C CYS A 277 -6.12 19.84 -21.66
N GLY A 278 -7.43 20.07 -21.61
CA GLY A 278 -8.33 19.99 -22.74
C GLY A 278 -8.65 21.37 -23.30
N SER A 279 -9.07 21.37 -24.57
CA SER A 279 -9.61 22.51 -25.32
C SER A 279 -11.13 22.55 -25.32
#